data_AF-A0A023FYC8-F1
#
_entry.id   AF-A0A023FYC8-F1
#
_cell.length_a   1.000
_cell.length_b   1.000
_cell.length_c   1.000
_cell.angle_alpha   90.00
_cell.angle_beta   90.00
_cell.angle_gamma   90.00
#
_symmetry.space_group_name_H-M   'P 1'
#
loop_
_entity.id
_entity.type
_entity.pdbx_description
1 polymer ?
#
loop_
_entity_poly.entity_id
_entity_poly.type
_entity_poly.pdbx_seq_one_letter_code
_entity_poly.pdbx_strand_id
1 'polypeptide(L)'
;MLSTLIFSTVVLALFIAPAEQHGSITTRRLFFPQYDISEFVGTPLPIWTYNSTSSPEIMCQVDVMVNMSRYHIIFNRSRYEDKGMSKKKTYLMDGKFMETTNDTMLVGPLST
;
A
#
# COMPACT_ATOMS: atom_id res chain seq x y z
N MET A 1 -51.66 3.68 -60.20
CA MET A 1 -51.51 3.16 -58.82
C MET A 1 -50.10 2.63 -58.59
N LEU A 2 -49.09 3.51 -58.66
CA LEU A 2 -47.66 3.16 -58.46
C LEU A 2 -46.97 4.12 -57.45
N SER A 3 -47.62 5.22 -57.08
CA SER A 3 -47.05 6.27 -56.22
C SER A 3 -47.18 5.97 -54.73
N THR A 4 -48.17 5.17 -54.30
CA THR A 4 -48.39 4.85 -52.88
C THR A 4 -47.43 3.81 -52.32
N LEU A 5 -46.79 2.99 -53.16
CA LEU A 5 -45.82 1.97 -52.73
C LEU A 5 -44.41 2.53 -52.45
N ILE A 6 -44.06 3.68 -53.03
CA ILE A 6 -42.72 4.28 -52.89
C ILE A 6 -42.58 5.00 -51.55
N PHE A 7 -43.65 5.60 -51.02
CA PHE A 7 -43.62 6.28 -49.73
C PHE A 7 -43.52 5.32 -48.53
N SER A 8 -43.98 4.07 -48.68
CA SER A 8 -43.96 3.09 -47.58
C SER A 8 -42.57 2.51 -47.29
N THR A 9 -41.66 2.47 -48.27
CA THR A 9 -40.31 1.91 -48.08
C THR A 9 -39.33 2.93 -47.53
N VAL A 10 -39.50 4.21 -47.84
CA VAL A 10 -38.61 5.29 -47.38
C VAL A 10 -38.78 5.56 -45.87
N VAL A 11 -40.00 5.41 -45.34
CA VAL A 11 -40.27 5.66 -43.91
C VAL A 11 -39.67 4.57 -43.01
N LEU A 12 -39.58 3.32 -43.46
CA LEU A 12 -39.02 2.23 -42.65
C LEU A 12 -37.49 2.27 -42.56
N ALA A 13 -36.80 2.81 -43.56
CA ALA A 13 -35.34 2.93 -43.57
C ALA A 13 -34.81 4.03 -42.64
N LEU A 14 -35.64 4.99 -42.24
CA LEU A 14 -35.26 6.09 -41.34
C LEU A 14 -35.24 5.69 -39.85
N PHE A 15 -35.78 4.53 -39.48
CA PHE A 15 -35.84 4.07 -38.09
C PHE A 15 -34.77 3.05 -37.69
N ILE A 16 -33.86 2.68 -38.60
CA ILE A 16 -32.73 1.80 -38.29
C ILE A 16 -31.42 2.61 -38.38
N ALA A 17 -31.33 3.70 -37.61
CA ALA A 17 -30.02 4.23 -37.27
C ALA A 17 -29.45 3.33 -36.16
N PRO A 18 -28.29 2.68 -36.35
CA PRO A 18 -27.61 2.05 -35.23
C PRO A 18 -27.30 3.15 -34.22
N ALA A 19 -27.86 3.04 -33.01
CA ALA A 19 -27.42 3.85 -31.89
C ALA A 19 -25.98 3.42 -31.60
N GLU A 20 -25.02 4.17 -32.15
CA GLU A 20 -23.61 4.11 -31.76
C GLU A 20 -23.54 4.48 -30.28
N GLN A 21 -23.67 3.47 -29.42
CA GLN A 21 -23.51 3.63 -27.99
C GLN A 21 -22.01 3.73 -27.74
N HIS A 22 -21.45 4.92 -27.97
CA HIS A 22 -20.12 5.33 -27.48
C HIS A 22 -20.19 5.44 -25.96
N GLY A 23 -20.37 4.29 -25.29
CA GLY A 23 -20.17 4.15 -23.87
C GLY A 23 -18.68 4.33 -23.61
N SER A 24 -18.27 5.57 -23.37
CA SER A 24 -16.96 5.86 -22.80
C SER A 24 -16.94 5.26 -21.39
N ILE A 25 -16.49 4.02 -21.26
CA ILE A 25 -16.10 3.45 -19.98
C ILE A 25 -14.89 4.26 -19.53
N THR A 26 -15.12 5.34 -18.80
CA THR A 26 -14.07 5.94 -17.98
C THR A 26 -13.75 4.91 -16.91
N THR A 27 -12.82 4.00 -17.20
CA THR A 27 -12.12 3.26 -16.17
C THR A 27 -11.41 4.31 -15.33
N ARG A 28 -12.04 4.70 -14.21
CA ARG A 28 -11.36 5.41 -13.14
C ARG A 28 -10.19 4.50 -12.79
N ARG A 29 -8.97 4.86 -13.22
CA ARG A 29 -7.76 4.23 -12.69
C ARG A 29 -7.86 4.39 -11.18
N LEU A 30 -8.05 3.27 -10.49
CA LEU A 30 -7.89 3.22 -9.04
C LEU A 30 -6.41 3.54 -8.80
N PHE A 31 -6.14 4.80 -8.47
CA PHE A 31 -4.84 5.21 -7.97
C PHE A 31 -4.74 4.69 -6.55
N PHE A 32 -4.08 3.55 -6.39
CA PHE A 32 -3.64 3.11 -5.07
C PHE A 32 -2.41 3.95 -4.70
N PRO A 33 -2.40 4.58 -3.51
CA PRO A 33 -1.19 5.21 -3.00
C PRO A 33 -0.08 4.16 -2.96
N GLN A 34 1.05 4.47 -3.58
CA GLN A 34 2.24 3.65 -3.44
C GLN A 34 2.91 4.08 -2.14
N TYR A 35 2.93 3.19 -1.15
CA TYR A 35 3.58 3.45 0.13
C TYR A 35 5.09 3.23 0.01
N ASP A 36 5.86 4.09 0.66
CA ASP A 36 7.31 3.97 0.79
C ASP A 36 7.65 3.78 2.27
N ILE A 37 8.15 2.60 2.61
CA ILE A 37 8.57 2.27 3.97
C ILE A 37 9.69 3.18 4.43
N SER A 38 10.57 3.60 3.52
CA SER A 38 11.71 4.46 3.83
C SER A 38 11.27 5.85 4.27
N GLU A 39 10.16 6.36 3.73
CA GLU A 39 9.53 7.61 4.17
C GLU A 39 8.95 7.46 5.58
N PHE A 40 8.29 6.34 5.86
CA PHE A 40 7.70 6.08 7.18
C PHE A 40 8.75 5.90 8.29
N VAL A 41 9.80 5.10 8.04
CA VAL A 41 10.85 4.84 9.04
C VAL A 41 11.92 5.93 9.07
N GLY A 42 11.95 6.80 8.06
CA GLY A 42 12.87 7.91 7.86
C GLY A 42 12.70 9.09 8.81
N THR A 43 12.28 8.83 10.05
CA THR A 43 11.94 9.86 11.05
C THR A 43 12.92 9.88 12.22
N PRO A 44 13.26 11.08 12.75
CA PRO A 44 14.02 11.17 14.00
C PRO A 44 13.16 10.86 15.23
N LEU A 45 11.84 10.72 15.07
CA LEU A 45 10.92 10.45 16.17
C LEU A 45 10.83 8.94 16.46
N PRO A 46 10.59 8.56 17.73
CA PRO A 46 10.36 7.16 18.07
C PRO A 46 9.08 6.60 17.44
N ILE A 47 9.16 5.39 16.88
CA ILE A 47 8.00 4.65 16.37
C ILE A 47 7.54 3.66 17.42
N TRP A 48 6.29 3.80 17.86
CA TRP A 48 5.70 2.94 18.89
C TRP A 48 4.75 1.91 18.27
N THR A 49 4.91 0.66 18.67
CA THR A 49 3.95 -0.42 18.38
C THR A 49 3.27 -0.85 19.67
N TYR A 50 2.02 -0.42 19.85
CA TYR A 50 1.20 -0.76 21.00
C TYR A 50 0.41 -2.05 20.79
N ASN A 51 -0.18 -2.22 19.60
CA ASN A 51 -0.99 -3.38 19.23
C ASN A 51 -0.29 -4.17 18.13
N SER A 52 -0.09 -5.47 18.36
CA SER A 52 0.46 -6.40 17.37
C SER A 52 -0.15 -7.78 17.56
N THR A 53 -0.12 -8.59 16.51
CA THR A 53 -0.41 -10.04 16.56
C THR A 53 0.80 -10.88 17.02
N SER A 54 1.91 -10.23 17.40
CA SER A 54 3.07 -10.87 18.03
C SER A 54 2.71 -11.54 19.36
N SER A 55 3.63 -12.36 19.91
CA SER A 55 3.46 -13.00 21.23
C SER A 55 2.97 -11.99 22.30
N PRO A 56 2.00 -12.36 23.15
CA PRO A 56 1.46 -11.47 24.18
C PRO A 56 2.48 -11.08 25.25
N GLU A 57 3.67 -11.70 25.25
CA GLU A 57 4.77 -11.36 26.16
C GLU A 57 5.59 -10.17 25.64
N ILE A 58 5.48 -9.82 24.36
CA ILE A 58 6.15 -8.67 23.77
C ILE A 58 5.21 -7.46 23.81
N MET A 59 5.56 -6.46 24.62
CA MET A 59 4.76 -5.26 24.77
C MET A 59 5.59 -3.98 24.62
N CYS A 60 4.90 -2.90 24.24
CA CYS A 60 5.43 -1.54 24.13
C CYS A 60 6.75 -1.50 23.34
N GLN A 61 6.73 -2.03 22.12
CA GLN A 61 7.91 -2.00 21.27
C GLN A 61 8.13 -0.57 20.76
N VAL A 62 9.36 -0.09 20.89
CA VAL A 62 9.81 1.22 20.44
C VAL A 62 11.02 1.06 19.54
N ASP A 63 10.92 1.60 18.34
CA ASP A 63 12.01 1.62 17.36
C ASP A 63 12.52 3.06 17.22
N VAL A 64 13.83 3.25 17.40
CA VAL A 64 14.49 4.55 17.31
C VAL A 64 15.64 4.46 16.31
N MET A 65 15.58 5.28 15.26
CA MET A 65 16.62 5.33 14.23
C MET A 65 17.99 5.67 14.85
N VAL A 66 19.02 4.95 14.41
CA VAL A 66 20.43 5.25 14.67
C VAL A 66 21.08 5.85 13.42
N ASN A 67 20.91 5.19 12.28
CA ASN A 67 21.41 5.65 10.99
C ASN A 67 20.55 5.08 9.86
N MET A 68 20.55 5.73 8.69
CA MET A 68 19.81 5.27 7.53
C MET A 68 20.59 5.59 6.24
N SER A 69 20.49 4.67 5.29
CA SER A 69 20.99 4.84 3.93
C SER A 69 19.85 4.64 2.93
N ARG A 70 20.16 4.70 1.64
CA ARG A 70 19.18 4.39 0.57
C ARG A 70 18.72 2.93 0.56
N TYR A 71 19.44 2.02 1.21
CA TYR A 71 19.19 0.57 1.09
C TYR A 71 18.81 -0.10 2.41
N HIS A 72 19.09 0.53 3.54
CA HIS A 72 18.79 -0.03 4.86
C HIS A 72 18.71 1.06 5.93
N ILE A 73 18.14 0.69 7.07
CA ILE A 73 18.07 1.47 8.31
C ILE A 73 18.64 0.65 9.47
N ILE A 74 19.49 1.28 10.28
CA ILE A 74 19.93 0.76 11.57
C ILE A 74 19.15 1.46 12.66
N PHE A 75 18.57 0.70 13.58
CA PHE A 75 17.74 1.25 14.66
C PHE A 75 17.83 0.43 15.94
N ASN A 76 17.59 1.10 17.07
CA ASN A 76 17.46 0.46 18.37
C ASN A 76 16.01 0.06 18.59
N ARG A 77 15.75 -1.24 18.74
CA ARG A 77 14.45 -1.80 19.13
C ARG A 77 14.43 -2.10 20.61
N SER A 78 13.63 -1.37 21.36
CA SER A 78 13.36 -1.64 22.77
C SER A 78 12.00 -2.28 22.94
N ARG A 79 11.87 -3.32 23.78
CA ARG A 79 10.58 -3.94 24.12
C ARG A 79 10.60 -4.55 25.52
N TYR A 80 9.43 -4.69 26.12
CA TYR A 80 9.27 -5.55 27.30
C TYR A 80 9.04 -6.98 26.85
N GLU A 81 9.68 -7.95 27.52
CA GLU A 81 9.58 -9.38 27.21
C GLU A 81 8.88 -10.18 28.31
N ASP A 82 8.12 -9.50 29.17
CA ASP A 82 7.33 -10.10 30.22
C ASP A 82 6.03 -9.33 30.42
N LYS A 83 4.96 -10.05 30.80
CA LYS A 83 3.63 -9.46 31.05
C LYS A 83 3.62 -8.39 32.14
N GLY A 84 4.59 -8.41 33.06
CA GLY A 84 4.73 -7.44 34.14
C GLY A 84 5.47 -6.17 33.74
N MET A 85 5.93 -6.04 32.49
CA MET A 85 6.74 -4.92 32.01
C MET A 85 7.97 -4.64 32.89
N SER A 86 8.57 -5.68 33.46
CA SER A 86 9.71 -5.55 34.38
C SER A 86 11.07 -5.65 33.67
N LYS A 87 11.12 -6.33 32.53
CA LYS A 87 12.34 -6.62 31.77
C LYS A 87 12.28 -5.95 30.40
N LYS A 88 12.74 -4.71 30.36
CA LYS A 88 13.03 -4.02 29.09
C LYS A 88 14.31 -4.56 28.49
N LYS A 89 14.29 -4.94 27.22
CA LYS A 89 15.49 -5.25 26.44
C LYS A 89 15.59 -4.35 25.23
N THR A 90 16.81 -4.04 24.83
CA THR A 90 17.12 -3.24 23.65
C THR A 90 18.04 -4.04 22.74
N TYR A 91 17.72 -4.06 21.45
CA TYR A 91 18.46 -4.75 20.40
C TYR A 91 18.81 -3.78 19.29
N LEU A 92 20.03 -3.89 18.76
CA LEU A 92 20.41 -3.17 17.55
C LEU A 92 19.98 -3.98 16.34
N MET A 93 19.16 -3.38 15.50
CA MET A 93 18.49 -4.03 14.37
C MET A 93 18.99 -3.43 13.04
N ASP A 94 19.01 -4.27 12.01
CA ASP A 94 19.16 -3.87 10.61
C ASP A 94 17.86 -4.14 9.85
N GLY A 95 17.35 -3.12 9.18
CA GLY A 95 16.17 -3.15 8.33
C GLY A 95 16.56 -2.91 6.88
N LYS A 96 16.55 -3.94 6.03
CA LYS A 96 16.90 -3.85 4.61
C LYS A 96 15.68 -3.54 3.75
N PHE A 97 15.73 -2.48 2.96
CA PHE A 97 14.68 -2.11 2.02
C PHE A 97 14.69 -3.04 0.81
N MET A 98 13.51 -3.44 0.34
CA MET A 98 13.38 -4.30 -0.83
C MET A 98 13.24 -3.44 -2.09
N GLU A 99 14.03 -3.73 -3.13
CA GLU A 99 13.98 -2.99 -4.40
C GLU A 99 12.66 -3.18 -5.16
N THR A 100 12.02 -4.33 -4.96
CA THR A 100 10.79 -4.71 -5.67
C THR A 100 9.51 -4.35 -4.92
N THR A 101 9.58 -4.12 -3.61
CA THR A 101 8.43 -3.81 -2.74
C THR A 101 8.77 -2.65 -1.82
N ASN A 102 8.46 -1.44 -2.28
CA ASN A 102 8.83 -0.20 -1.59
C ASN A 102 8.16 -0.01 -0.22
N ASP A 103 7.11 -0.77 0.10
CA ASP A 103 6.34 -0.67 1.33
C ASP A 103 6.80 -1.63 2.44
N THR A 104 7.85 -2.44 2.18
CA THR A 104 8.30 -3.48 3.10
C THR A 104 9.81 -3.47 3.30
N MET A 105 10.23 -3.91 4.49
CA MET A 105 11.64 -4.11 4.83
C MET A 105 11.83 -5.44 5.56
N LEU A 106 12.99 -6.07 5.34
CA LEU A 106 13.41 -7.24 6.09
C LEU A 106 14.17 -6.79 7.34
N VAL A 107 13.74 -7.25 8.52
CA VAL A 107 14.33 -6.83 9.80
C VAL A 107 15.00 -8.00 10.50
N GLY A 108 16.25 -7.81 10.92
CA GLY A 108 17.00 -8.77 11.73
C GLY A 108 17.94 -8.10 12.73
N PRO A 109 18.53 -8.85 13.68
CA PRO A 109 19.63 -8.34 14.49
C PRO A 109 20.77 -7.87 13.58
N LEU A 110 21.46 -6.80 13.96
CA LEU A 110 22.66 -6.38 13.24
C LEU A 110 23.73 -7.49 13.33
N SER A 111 23.98 -8.20 12.23
CA SER A 111 25.05 -9.20 12.15
C SER A 111 26.39 -8.49 12.12
N THR A 112 27.18 -8.65 13.19
CA THR A 112 28.61 -8.29 13.23
C THR A 112 29.45 -9.24 12.41
#